data_AF-A0A3D8YFF4-F1
#
_entry.id   AF-A0A3D8YFF4-F1
#
_cell.length_a   1.000
_cell.length_b   1.000
_cell.length_c   1.000
_cell.angle_alpha   90.00
_cell.angle_beta   90.00
_cell.angle_gamma   90.00
#
_symmetry.space_group_name_H-M   'P 1'
#
loop_
_entity.id
_entity.type
_entity.pdbx_description
1 polymer ?
#
loop_
_entity_poly.entity_id
_entity_poly.type
_entity_poly.pdbx_seq_one_letter_code
_entity_poly.pdbx_strand_id
1 'polypeptide(L)'
;MKNFIALLMISGLLISCSGNNQLKVESDATLLDQPADPELFAVSRYEVHLLTDPEPKVARIVNQKAAETLRETYYILVGRSLKITILSEYNEWVNVKVIEPNWLQNTHIGWMAIVGQF
;
A
#
# COMPACT_ATOMS: atom_id res chain seq x y z
N MET A 1 -63.25 5.75 0.70
CA MET A 1 -64.11 5.79 -0.49
C MET A 1 -63.28 6.27 -1.66
N LYS A 2 -63.46 5.61 -2.81
CA LYS A 2 -62.75 5.76 -4.09
C LYS A 2 -62.61 7.21 -4.55
N ASN A 3 -61.49 7.54 -5.21
CA ASN A 3 -61.40 8.11 -6.58
C ASN A 3 -59.96 8.61 -6.83
N PHE A 4 -59.19 7.92 -7.68
CA PHE A 4 -59.00 8.16 -9.12
C PHE A 4 -58.09 9.34 -9.46
N ILE A 5 -56.81 9.07 -9.76
CA ILE A 5 -56.07 9.75 -10.84
C ILE A 5 -55.23 8.69 -11.56
N ALA A 6 -55.49 8.57 -12.85
CA ALA A 6 -54.82 7.68 -13.79
C ALA A 6 -53.78 8.46 -14.62
N LEU A 7 -52.81 7.69 -15.13
CA LEU A 7 -52.03 7.93 -16.35
C LEU A 7 -51.06 9.12 -16.39
N LEU A 8 -49.77 8.81 -16.59
CA LEU A 8 -49.08 9.21 -17.81
C LEU A 8 -47.81 8.38 -18.02
N MET A 9 -47.84 7.58 -19.10
CA MET A 9 -46.68 7.08 -19.82
C MET A 9 -45.84 8.26 -20.31
N ILE A 10 -44.51 8.17 -20.27
CA ILE A 10 -43.60 8.72 -21.28
C ILE A 10 -42.33 7.84 -21.28
N SER A 11 -42.20 7.10 -22.38
CA SER A 11 -40.95 6.51 -22.90
C SER A 11 -39.98 7.60 -23.29
N GLY A 12 -38.66 7.35 -23.21
CA GLY A 12 -37.69 8.24 -23.84
C GLY A 12 -36.23 7.85 -23.64
N LEU A 13 -35.76 6.96 -24.51
CA LEU A 13 -34.41 6.89 -25.10
C LEU A 13 -33.28 7.74 -24.49
N LEU A 14 -32.20 7.09 -24.05
CA LEU A 14 -30.83 7.63 -24.10
C LEU A 14 -29.93 6.51 -24.67
N ILE A 15 -29.77 6.45 -25.99
CA ILE A 15 -28.65 7.01 -26.77
C ILE A 15 -27.34 6.24 -26.52
N SER A 16 -27.01 5.41 -27.50
CA SER A 16 -25.71 4.80 -27.74
C SER A 16 -24.68 5.88 -28.07
N CYS A 17 -23.51 5.83 -27.43
CA CYS A 17 -22.33 6.56 -27.89
C CYS A 17 -21.28 5.55 -28.38
N SER A 18 -21.31 5.33 -29.70
CA SER A 18 -20.17 4.85 -30.48
C SER A 18 -19.19 6.01 -30.66
N GLY A 19 -18.00 5.90 -30.07
CA GLY A 19 -16.91 6.87 -30.23
C GLY A 19 -15.64 6.16 -30.67
N ASN A 20 -15.45 6.05 -31.98
CA ASN A 20 -14.23 5.56 -32.62
C ASN A 20 -13.33 6.77 -32.89
N ASN A 21 -12.20 6.88 -32.21
CA ASN A 21 -11.17 7.87 -32.52
C ASN A 21 -9.82 7.16 -32.63
N GLN A 22 -9.40 6.89 -33.87
CA GLN A 22 -7.99 6.70 -34.18
C GLN A 22 -7.29 8.04 -34.02
N LEU A 23 -6.25 8.09 -33.20
CA LEU A 23 -5.21 9.11 -33.32
C LEU A 23 -3.88 8.39 -33.53
N LYS A 24 -3.36 8.54 -34.75
CA LYS A 24 -2.01 8.16 -35.15
C LYS A 24 -1.11 9.36 -34.81
N VAL A 25 -0.22 9.20 -33.84
CA VAL A 25 0.95 10.09 -33.70
C VAL A 25 2.19 9.20 -33.58
N GLU A 26 3.12 9.55 -34.45
CA GLU A 26 4.35 8.91 -34.84
C GLU A 26 5.47 9.25 -33.85
N SER A 27 6.30 8.23 -33.61
CA SER A 27 7.68 8.18 -33.12
C SER A 27 8.26 9.32 -32.28
N ASP A 28 8.94 8.85 -31.23
CA ASP A 28 10.17 9.38 -30.64
C ASP A 28 9.99 10.29 -29.41
N ALA A 29 9.86 9.63 -28.26
CA ALA A 29 10.27 10.15 -26.97
C ALA A 29 10.67 8.98 -26.07
N THR A 30 11.97 8.87 -25.84
CA THR A 30 12.66 8.21 -24.74
C THR A 30 11.75 7.70 -23.63
N LEU A 31 11.63 6.36 -23.49
CA LEU A 31 11.09 5.72 -22.30
C LEU A 31 12.02 6.05 -21.13
N LEU A 32 11.72 7.12 -20.40
CA LEU A 32 12.20 7.25 -19.03
C LEU A 32 11.49 6.16 -18.25
N ASP A 33 12.27 5.20 -17.75
CA ASP A 33 11.86 4.23 -16.73
C ASP A 33 11.01 4.95 -15.68
N GLN A 34 9.69 4.76 -15.74
CA GLN A 34 8.85 5.06 -14.60
C GLN A 34 9.21 4.03 -13.54
N PRO A 35 9.71 4.42 -12.36
CA PRO A 35 9.92 3.47 -11.29
C PRO A 35 8.57 2.82 -11.00
N ALA A 36 8.55 1.48 -10.99
CA ALA A 36 7.37 0.69 -10.66
C ALA A 36 6.72 1.28 -9.39
N ASP A 37 5.42 1.55 -9.46
CA ASP A 37 4.65 2.05 -8.34
C ASP A 37 4.90 1.13 -7.14
N PRO A 38 5.35 1.64 -5.96
CA PRO A 38 5.68 0.81 -4.82
C PRO A 38 4.52 -0.12 -4.47
N GLU A 39 4.73 -1.41 -4.67
CA GLU A 39 3.73 -2.42 -4.35
C GLU A 39 3.36 -2.31 -2.86
N LEU A 40 2.08 -2.00 -2.60
CA LEU A 40 1.57 -1.72 -1.27
C LEU A 40 1.15 -3.02 -0.61
N PHE A 41 1.87 -3.42 0.43
CA PHE A 41 1.53 -4.61 1.19
C PHE A 41 0.79 -4.26 2.48
N ALA A 42 -0.36 -4.91 2.68
CA ALA A 42 -1.01 -4.93 3.98
C ALA A 42 -0.30 -5.96 4.87
N VAL A 43 0.30 -5.51 5.98
CA VAL A 43 0.86 -6.42 6.98
C VAL A 43 -0.25 -7.28 7.57
N SER A 44 0.03 -8.57 7.77
CA SER A 44 -0.94 -9.60 8.14
C SER A 44 -1.59 -9.36 9.52
N ARG A 45 -2.32 -10.36 10.05
CA ARG A 45 -3.13 -10.26 11.28
C ARG A 45 -2.32 -9.97 12.56
N TYR A 46 -1.00 -10.03 12.49
CA TYR A 46 -0.10 -9.88 13.62
C TYR A 46 0.88 -8.72 13.41
N GLU A 47 1.26 -8.07 14.51
CA GLU A 47 2.35 -7.10 14.51
C GLU A 47 3.68 -7.83 14.37
N VAL A 48 4.57 -7.30 13.53
CA VAL A 48 5.87 -7.91 13.21
C VAL A 48 6.99 -6.93 13.59
N HIS A 49 8.03 -7.43 14.26
CA HIS A 49 9.22 -6.63 14.54
C HIS A 49 10.07 -6.46 13.29
N LEU A 50 10.57 -5.24 13.07
CA LEU A 50 11.59 -5.02 12.03
C LEU A 50 12.97 -5.41 12.55
N LEU A 51 13.74 -6.04 11.67
CA LEU A 51 15.09 -6.54 11.90
C LEU A 51 16.11 -5.74 11.10
N THR A 52 17.36 -5.75 11.58
CA THR A 52 18.48 -5.10 10.86
C THR A 52 18.85 -5.81 9.57
N ASP A 53 18.61 -7.13 9.51
CA ASP A 53 19.05 -8.02 8.43
C ASP A 53 18.01 -9.12 8.16
N PRO A 54 18.01 -9.74 6.95
CA PRO A 54 17.06 -10.78 6.56
C PRO A 54 17.41 -12.16 7.13
N GLU A 55 17.50 -12.27 8.46
CA GLU A 55 17.87 -13.51 9.16
C GLU A 55 17.08 -13.69 10.47
N PRO A 56 16.80 -14.93 10.89
CA PRO A 56 15.91 -15.19 12.04
C PRO A 56 16.52 -14.84 13.41
N LYS A 57 17.84 -14.69 13.52
CA LYS A 57 18.56 -14.48 14.80
C LYS A 57 19.27 -13.13 14.88
N VAL A 58 18.83 -12.13 14.12
CA VAL A 58 19.42 -10.79 14.15
C VAL A 58 18.66 -9.82 15.06
N ALA A 59 19.29 -8.67 15.30
CA ALA A 59 18.77 -7.67 16.22
C ALA A 59 17.48 -7.04 15.69
N ARG A 60 16.55 -6.79 16.62
CA ARG A 60 15.36 -5.96 16.36
C ARG A 60 15.77 -4.50 16.35
N ILE A 61 15.16 -3.71 15.47
CA ILE A 61 15.44 -2.28 15.39
C ILE A 61 14.77 -1.56 16.56
N VAL A 62 15.56 -0.77 17.30
CA VAL A 62 15.07 0.03 18.42
C VAL A 62 14.37 1.28 17.90
N ASN A 63 13.18 1.57 18.42
CA ASN A 63 12.52 2.85 18.22
C ASN A 63 13.17 3.88 19.16
N GLN A 64 14.26 4.49 18.70
CA GLN A 64 15.08 5.40 19.50
C GLN A 64 14.25 6.53 20.12
N LYS A 65 13.32 7.11 19.34
CA LYS A 65 12.45 8.19 19.82
C LYS A 65 11.54 7.75 20.97
N ALA A 66 10.92 6.58 20.84
CA ALA A 66 10.09 6.03 21.92
C ALA A 66 10.96 5.70 23.14
N ALA A 67 12.14 5.13 22.91
CA ALA A 67 13.04 4.74 23.99
C ALA A 67 13.55 5.93 24.81
N GLU A 68 13.91 7.03 24.15
CA GLU A 68 14.30 8.27 24.80
C GLU A 68 13.14 8.93 25.56
N THR A 69 11.94 8.91 24.98
CA THR A 69 10.76 9.56 25.57
C THR A 69 10.24 8.80 26.79
N LEU A 70 10.20 7.47 26.69
CA LEU A 70 9.59 6.59 27.70
C LEU A 70 10.62 5.99 28.66
N ARG A 71 11.93 6.17 28.40
CA ARG A 71 13.05 5.65 29.20
C ARG A 71 13.07 4.12 29.34
N GLU A 72 12.56 3.42 28.34
CA GLU A 72 12.57 1.96 28.25
C GLU A 72 12.88 1.54 26.80
N THR A 73 13.35 0.32 26.57
CA THR A 73 13.63 -0.13 25.20
C THR A 73 12.34 -0.52 24.47
N TYR A 74 11.98 0.26 23.46
CA TYR A 74 10.90 -0.07 22.53
C TYR A 74 11.48 -0.49 21.18
N TYR A 75 10.91 -1.52 20.58
CA TYR A 75 11.28 -1.98 19.24
C TYR A 75 10.28 -1.50 18.20
N ILE A 76 10.74 -1.37 16.97
CA ILE A 76 9.87 -1.03 15.85
C ILE A 76 8.96 -2.23 15.55
N LEU A 77 7.67 -1.94 15.42
CA LEU A 77 6.61 -2.87 15.08
C LEU A 77 5.88 -2.35 13.85
N VAL A 78 5.60 -3.25 12.90
CA VAL A 78 4.73 -2.98 11.77
C VAL A 78 3.50 -3.85 11.89
N GLY A 79 2.33 -3.23 11.82
CA GLY A 79 1.04 -3.89 11.89
C GLY A 79 0.06 -3.32 10.86
N ARG A 80 -1.19 -3.76 10.94
CA ARG A 80 -2.24 -3.47 9.94
C ARG A 80 -2.59 -2.01 9.72
N SER A 81 -2.32 -1.15 10.70
CA SER A 81 -2.64 0.27 10.63
C SER A 81 -1.62 1.07 9.83
N LEU A 82 -0.50 0.47 9.46
CA LEU A 82 0.56 1.12 8.70
C LEU A 82 0.45 0.76 7.23
N LYS A 83 0.67 1.75 6.36
CA LYS A 83 0.96 1.48 4.95
C LYS A 83 2.47 1.42 4.78
N ILE A 84 2.95 0.39 4.08
CA ILE A 84 4.36 0.18 3.79
C ILE A 84 4.59 0.09 2.29
N THR A 85 5.83 0.34 1.89
CA THR A 85 6.40 0.00 0.59
C THR A 85 7.51 -1.03 0.78
N ILE A 86 7.67 -1.95 -0.19
CA ILE A 86 8.84 -2.81 -0.27
C ILE A 86 9.98 -2.05 -0.95
N LEU A 87 11.14 -2.01 -0.29
CA LEU A 87 12.37 -1.44 -0.83
C LEU A 87 13.22 -2.51 -1.53
N SER A 88 13.23 -3.74 -1.02
CA SER A 88 13.93 -4.87 -1.61
C SER A 88 13.42 -6.21 -1.08
N GLU A 89 13.74 -7.29 -1.80
CA GLU A 89 13.39 -8.66 -1.42
C GLU A 89 14.66 -9.52 -1.37
N TYR A 90 14.69 -10.48 -0.44
CA TYR A 90 15.78 -11.46 -0.33
C TYR A 90 15.25 -12.78 0.24
N ASN A 91 15.12 -13.79 -0.61
CA ASN A 91 14.52 -15.08 -0.25
C ASN A 91 13.12 -14.89 0.37
N GLU A 92 12.94 -15.31 1.63
CA GLU A 92 11.69 -15.21 2.39
C GLU A 92 11.58 -13.89 3.18
N TRP A 93 12.37 -12.87 2.81
CA TRP A 93 12.47 -11.61 3.53
C TRP A 93 12.21 -10.41 2.63
N VAL A 94 11.60 -9.39 3.20
CA VAL A 94 11.35 -8.10 2.55
C VAL A 94 11.90 -6.98 3.41
N ASN A 95 12.64 -6.06 2.79
CA ASN A 95 12.99 -4.79 3.39
C ASN A 95 11.85 -3.81 3.12
N VAL A 96 11.27 -3.28 4.18
CA VAL A 96 10.08 -2.44 4.10
C VAL A 96 10.34 -1.07 4.67
N LYS A 97 9.59 -0.09 4.17
CA LYS A 97 9.53 1.25 4.72
C LYS A 97 8.07 1.65 4.94
N VAL A 98 7.77 2.18 6.12
CA VAL A 98 6.46 2.80 6.36
C VAL A 98 6.33 4.05 5.51
N ILE A 99 5.19 4.19 4.81
CA ILE A 99 4.81 5.39 4.06
C ILE A 99 3.66 6.14 4.74
N GLU A 100 2.80 5.44 5.48
CA GLU A 100 1.78 6.09 6.32
C GLU A 100 1.72 5.46 7.71
N PRO A 101 1.66 6.30 8.76
CA PRO A 101 1.62 7.77 8.71
C PRO A 101 3.01 8.41 8.50
N ASN A 102 3.03 9.65 8.01
CA ASN A 102 4.27 10.32 7.55
C ASN A 102 5.37 10.48 8.62
N TRP A 103 4.99 10.62 9.89
CA TRP A 103 5.89 10.82 11.02
C TRP A 103 6.69 9.57 11.40
N LEU A 104 6.36 8.40 10.82
CA LEU A 104 7.11 7.16 11.00
C LEU A 104 8.05 6.84 9.83
N GLN A 105 7.95 7.53 8.69
CA GLN A 105 8.66 7.15 7.46
C GLN A 105 10.18 7.12 7.60
N ASN A 106 10.75 8.00 8.42
CA ASN A 106 12.20 8.11 8.57
C ASN A 106 12.77 7.18 9.64
N THR A 107 11.92 6.48 10.39
CA THR A 107 12.35 5.63 11.50
C THR A 107 11.95 4.17 11.28
N HIS A 108 10.80 3.90 10.67
CA HIS A 108 10.27 2.55 10.49
C HIS A 108 10.69 1.98 9.12
N ILE A 109 11.96 1.59 9.06
CA ILE A 109 12.61 0.96 7.90
C ILE A 109 13.36 -0.27 8.40
N GLY A 110 13.22 -1.42 7.73
CA GLY A 110 13.93 -2.64 8.12
C GLY A 110 13.38 -3.91 7.47
N TRP A 111 13.99 -5.05 7.83
CA TRP A 111 13.63 -6.36 7.28
C TRP A 111 12.52 -7.04 8.08
N MET A 112 11.64 -7.76 7.39
CA MET A 112 10.67 -8.66 7.99
C MET A 112 10.48 -9.90 7.11
N ALA A 113 10.09 -11.01 7.73
CA ALA A 113 9.79 -12.24 6.99
C ALA A 113 8.46 -12.10 6.25
N ILE A 114 8.40 -12.62 5.01
CA ILE A 114 7.15 -12.78 4.26
C ILE A 114 6.40 -13.94 4.90
N VAL A 115 5.41 -13.63 5.74
CA VAL A 115 4.58 -14.68 6.35
C VAL A 115 3.55 -15.15 5.33
N GLY A 116 3.89 -16.22 4.60
CA GLY A 116 3.03 -16.79 3.57
C GLY A 116 3.52 -18.15 3.06
N GLN A 117 3.40 -19.21 3.88
CA GLN A 117 3.14 -20.62 3.56
C GLN A 117 3.61 -21.53 4.72
N PHE A 118 2.74 -21.76 5.70
CA PHE A 118 2.71 -23.00 6.48
C PHE A 118 1.28 -23.49 6.51
#